data_AF-A0AAU5VB66-F1
#
_entry.id   AF-A0AAU5VB66-F1
#
_cell.length_a   1.000
_cell.length_b   1.000
_cell.length_c   1.000
_cell.angle_alpha   90.00
_cell.angle_beta   90.00
_cell.angle_gamma   90.00
#
_symmetry.space_group_name_H-M   'P 1'
#
loop_
_entity.id
_entity.type
_entity.pdbx_description
1 polymer ?
#
loop_
_entity_poly.entity_id
_entity_poly.type
_entity_poly.pdbx_seq_one_letter_code
_entity_poly.pdbx_strand_id
1 'polypeptide(L)' 'MLWIAWPRRAAGHRSDITENDLRDLFLPLGVVDVKVAALGEDWSGLKFVRRKENRRS' A
#
# COMPACT_ATOMS: atom_id res chain seq x y z
N MET A 1 6.24 -1.89 10.56
CA MET A 1 5.27 -2.43 9.58
C MET A 1 4.24 -1.35 9.35
N LEU A 2 3.84 -1.09 8.10
CA LEU A 2 2.94 0.01 7.75
C LEU A 2 1.78 -0.52 6.90
N TRP A 3 0.57 -0.03 7.16
CA TRP A 3 -0.58 -0.24 6.30
C TRP A 3 -1.06 1.10 5.79
N ILE A 4 -1.34 1.17 4.50
CA ILE A 4 -1.95 2.33 3.87
C ILE A 4 -3.33 1.89 3.38
N ALA A 5 -4.36 2.62 3.79
CA ALA A 5 -5.72 2.43 3.33
C ALA A 5 -6.17 3.66 2.53
N TRP A 6 -6.88 3.44 1.43
CA TRP A 6 -7.45 4.51 0.61
C TRP A 6 -8.79 4.07 0.03
N PRO A 7 -9.71 5.01 -0.27
CA PRO A 7 -10.97 4.67 -0.93
C PRO A 7 -10.65 4.03 -2.28
N ARG A 8 -11.33 2.95 -2.66
CA ARG A 8 -11.01 2.25 -3.90
C ARG A 8 -11.95 2.68 -5.03
N ARG A 9 -11.38 2.97 -6.20
CA ARG A 9 -12.17 3.27 -7.41
C ARG A 9 -13.10 2.12 -7.80
N ALA A 10 -12.71 0.87 -7.48
CA ALA A 10 -13.53 -0.32 -7.70
C ALA A 10 -14.84 -0.35 -6.87
N ALA A 11 -14.95 0.48 -5.82
CA ALA A 11 -16.15 0.68 -5.02
C ALA A 11 -16.91 1.97 -5.41
N GLY A 12 -16.57 2.58 -6.56
CA GLY A 12 -17.23 3.78 -7.05
C GLY A 12 -16.69 5.11 -6.49
N HIS A 13 -15.69 5.07 -5.62
CA HIS A 13 -15.11 6.28 -5.04
C HIS A 13 -14.16 6.99 -6.00
N ARG A 14 -14.17 8.33 -5.96
CA ARG A 14 -13.16 9.13 -6.64
C ARG A 14 -11.89 9.13 -5.79
N SER A 15 -10.85 8.45 -6.28
CA SER A 15 -9.55 8.39 -5.60
C SER A 15 -8.47 8.89 -6.53
N ASP A 16 -7.61 9.76 -6.02
CA ASP A 16 -6.36 10.22 -6.63
C ASP A 16 -5.23 9.20 -6.44
N ILE A 17 -5.32 8.34 -5.42
CA ILE A 17 -4.35 7.30 -5.11
C ILE A 17 -4.75 5.94 -5.69
N THR A 18 -3.77 5.23 -6.27
CA THR A 18 -3.86 3.82 -6.69
C THR A 18 -2.81 2.95 -6.01
N GLU A 19 -2.95 1.62 -6.14
CA GLU A 19 -1.95 0.66 -5.65
C GLU A 19 -0.57 0.89 -6.26
N ASN A 20 -0.51 1.24 -7.55
CA ASN A 20 0.74 1.47 -8.26
C ASN A 20 1.42 2.75 -7.78
N ASP A 21 0.66 3.84 -7.54
CA ASP A 21 1.23 5.08 -7.00
C ASP A 21 1.93 4.84 -5.66
N LEU A 22 1.33 4.01 -4.80
CA LEU A 22 1.94 3.62 -3.52
C LEU A 22 3.20 2.78 -3.74
N ARG A 23 3.19 1.78 -4.64
CA ARG A 23 4.37 0.95 -4.93
C ARG A 23 5.54 1.80 -5.44
N ASP A 24 5.28 2.69 -6.39
CA ASP A 24 6.29 3.56 -6.99
C ASP A 24 6.88 4.52 -5.96
N LEU A 25 6.06 5.02 -5.02
CA LEU A 25 6.51 5.89 -3.94
C LEU A 25 7.36 5.14 -2.89
N PHE A 26 6.96 3.93 -2.50
CA PHE A 26 7.61 3.19 -1.41
C PHE A 26 8.84 2.38 -1.83
N LEU A 27 8.92 1.96 -3.09
CA LEU A 27 10.02 1.13 -3.59
C LEU A 27 11.40 1.81 -3.42
N PRO A 28 11.61 3.09 -3.78
CA PRO A 28 12.88 3.80 -3.57
C PRO A 28 13.26 3.95 -2.10
N LEU A 29 12.27 3.92 -1.19
CA LEU A 29 12.49 3.97 0.26
C LEU A 29 12.92 2.61 0.83
N GLY A 30 13.06 1.58 0.00
CA GLY A 30 13.46 0.23 0.39
C GLY A 30 12.36 -0.53 1.14
N VAL A 31 11.10 -0.13 0.91
CA VAL A 31 9.90 -0.72 1.49
C VAL A 31 9.10 -1.38 0.37
N VAL A 32 8.62 -2.61 0.62
CA VAL A 32 7.87 -3.39 -0.37
C VAL A 32 6.51 -3.80 0.19
N ASP A 33 5.51 -3.87 -0.66
CA ASP A 33 4.21 -4.44 -0.28
C ASP A 33 4.29 -5.96 -0.19
N VAL A 34 3.52 -6.54 0.73
CA VAL A 34 3.45 -7.99 0.95
C VAL A 34 2.03 -8.51 0.99
N LYS A 35 1.04 -7.62 1.07
CA LYS A 35 -0.36 -7.99 1.11
C LYS A 35 -1.23 -6.83 0.67
N VAL A 36 -2.19 -7.13 -0.20
CA VAL A 36 -3.36 -6.29 -0.48
C VAL A 36 -4.60 -6.91 0.17
N ALA A 37 -5.52 -6.08 0.63
CA ALA A 37 -6.81 -6.51 1.16
C ALA A 37 -7.90 -5.46 0.87
N ALA A 38 -9.12 -5.90 0.60
CA ALA A 38 -10.29 -5.04 0.72
C ALA A 38 -10.60 -4.85 2.20
N LEU A 39 -10.81 -3.60 2.62
CA LEU A 39 -11.18 -3.23 3.97
C LEU A 39 -12.64 -2.75 3.94
N GLY A 40 -13.55 -3.67 4.23
CA GLY A 40 -14.98 -3.44 4.04
C GLY A 40 -15.34 -3.23 2.57
N GLU A 41 -16.40 -2.48 2.31
CA GLU A 41 -16.91 -2.26 0.97
C GLU A 41 -16.14 -1.16 0.22
N ASP A 42 -15.69 -0.12 0.93
CA ASP A 42 -15.24 1.13 0.31
C ASP A 42 -13.72 1.26 0.14
N TRP A 43 -12.92 0.51 0.90
CA TRP A 43 -11.49 0.78 1.04
C TRP A 43 -10.62 -0.36 0.52
N SER A 44 -9.49 0.00 -0.07
CA SER A 44 -8.36 -0.90 -0.29
C SER A 44 -7.30 -0.64 0.77
N GLY A 45 -6.61 -1.70 1.19
CA GLY A 45 -5.50 -1.65 2.12
C GLY A 45 -4.28 -2.37 1.55
N LEU A 46 -3.11 -1.73 1.64
CA LEU A 46 -1.84 -2.28 1.20
C LEU A 46 -0.84 -2.27 2.35
N LYS A 47 -0.26 -3.45 2.60
CA LYS A 47 0.67 -3.70 3.71
C LYS A 47 2.10 -3.63 3.22
N PHE A 48 2.88 -2.79 3.86
CA PHE A 48 4.27 -2.52 3.54
C PHE A 48 5.22 -2.98 4.65
N VAL A 49 6.35 -3.55 4.25
CA VAL A 49 7.45 -3.95 5.14
C VAL A 49 8.79 -3.49 4.60
N ARG A 50 9.70 -3.13 5.51
CA ARG A 50 11.10 -2.90 5.14
C ARG A 50 11.75 -4.25 4.83
N ARG A 51 12.46 -4.34 3.70
CA ARG A 51 13.21 -5.55 3.34
C ARG A 51 14.23 -5.91 4.42
N LYS A 52 14.53 -7.20 4.59
CA LYS A 52 15.49 -7.67 5.61
C LYS A 52 16.87 -7.04 5.41
N GLU A 53 17.35 -7.02 4.16
CA GLU A 53 18.63 -6.38 3.77
C GLU A 53 18.73 -4.90 4.17
N ASN A 54 17.60 -4.21 4.26
CA ASN A 54 17.54 -2.78 4.58
C ASN A 54 17.38 -2.49 6.08
N ARG A 55 17.21 -3.50 6.94
CA ARG A 55 17.10 -3.30 8.39
C ARG A 55 18.51 -3.24 8.98
N ARG A 56 18.91 -2.10 9.56
CA ARG A 56 20.11 -2.05 10.40
C ARG A 56 19.81 -2.87 11.67
N SER A 57 20.70 -3.82 11.96
CA SER A 57 20.69 -4.60 13.20
C SER A 57 21.06 -3.73 14.40
#